data_AF-A0A959PZJ3-F1
#
_entry.id   AF-A0A959PZJ3-F1
#
_cell.length_a   1.000
_cell.length_b   1.000
_cell.length_c   1.000
_cell.angle_alpha   90.00
_cell.angle_beta   90.00
_cell.angle_gamma   90.00
#
_symmetry.space_group_name_H-M   'P 1'
#
loop_
_entity.id
_entity.type
_entity.pdbx_description
1 polymer ?
#
loop_
_entity_poly.entity_id
_entity_poly.type
_entity_poly.pdbx_seq_one_letter_code
_entity_poly.pdbx_strand_id
1 'polypeptide(L)' 'MESLERSEQITKALQSLGEPDTSIFTLFYLEEYKIQEIAEAVNLTVSNVKIRLMRGRKILKNKLVKIYDQI' A
#
# COMPACT_ATOMS: atom_id res chain seq x y z
N MET A 1 -12.94 13.56 -10.42
CA MET A 1 -12.39 14.23 -9.23
C MET A 1 -12.20 13.26 -8.07
N GLU A 2 -13.16 12.37 -7.75
CA GLU A 2 -13.03 11.39 -6.66
C GLU A 2 -11.85 10.39 -6.78
N SER A 3 -11.42 9.99 -7.98
CA SER A 3 -10.32 9.01 -8.11
C SER A 3 -8.94 9.59 -7.80
N LEU A 4 -8.74 10.89 -8.03
CA LEU A 4 -7.46 11.59 -7.81
C LEU A 4 -7.22 11.85 -6.32
N GLU A 5 -8.25 12.30 -5.60
CA GLU A 5 -8.15 12.51 -4.15
C GLU A 5 -7.86 11.20 -3.42
N ARG A 6 -8.46 10.09 -3.88
CA ARG A 6 -8.23 8.76 -3.32
C ARG A 6 -6.80 8.29 -3.55
N SER A 7 -6.27 8.49 -4.76
CA SER A 7 -4.87 8.16 -5.07
C SER A 7 -3.89 8.99 -4.26
N GLU A 8 -4.10 10.30 -4.09
CA GLU A 8 -3.22 11.13 -3.25
C GLU A 8 -3.24 10.74 -1.78
N GLN A 9 -4.41 10.45 -1.22
CA GLN A 9 -4.52 9.98 0.16
C GLN A 9 -3.84 8.62 0.35
N ILE A 10 -3.98 7.71 -0.61
CA ILE A 10 -3.28 6.43 -0.60
C ILE A 10 -1.78 6.68 -0.67
N THR A 11 -1.27 7.45 -1.64
CA THR A 11 0.17 7.74 -1.77
C THR A 11 0.77 8.34 -0.50
N LYS A 12 0.12 9.33 0.12
CA LYS A 12 0.58 9.89 1.41
C LYS A 12 0.58 8.86 2.53
N ALA A 13 -0.45 8.02 2.59
CA ALA A 13 -0.53 6.97 3.58
C ALA A 13 0.50 5.84 3.32
N LEU A 14 0.83 5.57 2.06
CA LEU A 14 1.89 4.63 1.66
C LEU A 14 3.26 5.15 2.04
N GLN A 15 3.58 6.41 1.74
CA GLN A 15 4.85 7.05 2.14
C GLN A 15 5.10 6.95 3.65
N SER A 16 4.04 6.91 4.46
CA SER A 16 4.14 6.77 5.90
C SER A 16 4.45 5.36 6.41
N LEU A 17 4.40 4.33 5.54
CA LEU A 17 4.75 2.93 5.89
C LEU A 17 6.26 2.68 5.81
N GLY A 18 7.01 3.50 5.09
CA GLY A 18 8.45 3.34 4.85
C GLY A 18 8.78 2.28 3.80
N GLU A 19 10.04 2.22 3.39
CA GLU A 19 10.57 1.17 2.50
C GLU A 19 10.80 -0.13 3.29
N PRO A 20 10.56 -1.32 2.72
CA PRO A 20 10.14 -1.58 1.33
C PRO A 20 8.62 -1.62 1.13
N ASP A 21 7.81 -1.35 2.17
CA ASP A 21 6.35 -1.48 2.09
C ASP A 21 5.74 -0.45 1.12
N THR A 22 6.26 0.78 1.10
CA THR A 22 5.83 1.82 0.16
C THR A 22 5.97 1.37 -1.29
N SER A 23 7.13 0.81 -1.65
CA SER A 23 7.39 0.25 -2.98
C SER A 23 6.45 -0.89 -3.33
N ILE A 24 6.23 -1.84 -2.40
CA ILE A 24 5.32 -2.98 -2.60
C ILE A 24 3.90 -2.53 -2.91
N PHE A 25 3.39 -1.55 -2.15
CA PHE A 25 2.03 -1.05 -2.35
C PHE A 25 1.90 -0.19 -3.61
N THR A 26 2.92 0.60 -3.93
CA THR A 26 2.97 1.41 -5.16
C THR A 26 2.89 0.50 -6.38
N LEU A 27 3.76 -0.50 -6.44
CA LEU A 27 3.77 -1.47 -7.53
C LEU A 27 2.44 -2.24 -7.63
N PHE A 28 1.81 -2.56 -6.51
CA PHE A 28 0.54 -3.31 -6.51
C PHE A 28 -0.69 -2.47 -6.90
N TYR A 29 -0.82 -1.23 -6.40
CA TYR A 29 -2.03 -0.43 -6.55
C TYR A 29 -1.96 0.66 -7.62
N LEU A 30 -0.77 1.20 -7.90
CA LEU A 30 -0.59 2.21 -8.94
C LEU A 30 -0.15 1.60 -10.26
N GLU A 31 0.76 0.63 -10.19
CA GLU A 31 1.36 0.01 -11.38
C GLU A 31 0.70 -1.33 -11.76
N GLU A 32 -0.24 -1.84 -10.94
CA GLU A 32 -0.98 -3.10 -11.15
C GLU A 32 -0.10 -4.36 -11.32
N TYR A 33 1.12 -4.36 -10.77
CA TYR A 33 2.03 -5.51 -10.85
C TYR A 33 1.49 -6.72 -10.08
N LYS A 34 1.82 -7.92 -10.56
CA LYS A 34 1.49 -9.16 -9.83
C LYS A 34 2.42 -9.34 -8.65
N ILE A 35 1.91 -10.01 -7.61
CA ILE A 35 2.66 -10.27 -6.36
C ILE A 35 4.02 -10.96 -6.61
N GLN A 36 4.11 -11.81 -7.64
CA GLN A 36 5.35 -12.47 -8.05
C GLN A 36 6.37 -11.48 -8.62
N GLU A 37 5.95 -10.61 -9.53
CA GLU A 37 6.81 -9.57 -10.14
C GLU A 37 7.27 -8.57 -9.08
N ILE A 38 6.39 -8.22 -8.14
CA ILE A 38 6.75 -7.36 -7.00
C ILE A 38 7.80 -8.04 -6.12
N ALA A 39 7.62 -9.33 -5.82
CA ALA A 39 8.56 -10.10 -5.02
C ALA A 39 9.96 -10.11 -5.65
N GLU A 40 10.04 -10.30 -6.96
CA GLU A 40 11.29 -10.22 -7.72
C GLU A 40 11.88 -8.79 -7.70
N ALA A 41 11.04 -7.77 -7.96
CA ALA A 41 11.48 -6.37 -8.02
C ALA A 41 12.03 -5.85 -6.68
N VAL A 42 11.43 -6.24 -5.55
CA VAL A 42 11.88 -5.83 -4.21
C VAL A 42 12.79 -6.84 -3.53
N ASN A 43 13.20 -7.90 -4.25
CA ASN A 43 14.05 -8.99 -3.76
C ASN A 43 13.54 -9.61 -2.45
N LEU A 44 12.23 -9.87 -2.37
CA LEU A 44 11.56 -10.54 -1.25
C LEU A 44 10.85 -11.80 -1.74
N THR A 45 10.46 -12.67 -0.81
CA THR A 45 9.59 -13.81 -1.15
C THR A 45 8.15 -13.35 -1.35
N VAL A 46 7.41 -14.06 -2.19
CA VAL A 46 5.95 -13.85 -2.38
C VAL A 46 5.20 -13.86 -1.04
N SER A 47 5.58 -14.74 -0.11
CA SER A 47 5.00 -14.80 1.24
C SER A 47 5.26 -13.52 2.04
N ASN A 48 6.48 -12.98 1.98
CA ASN A 48 6.80 -11.71 2.64
C ASN A 48 5.99 -10.55 2.04
N VAL A 49 5.87 -10.48 0.71
CA VAL A 49 5.05 -9.46 0.03
C VAL A 49 3.59 -9.55 0.47
N LYS A 50 3.00 -10.76 0.52
CA LYS A 50 1.63 -10.97 1.00
C LYS A 50 1.43 -10.52 2.44
N ILE A 51 2.34 -10.87 3.36
CA ILE A 51 2.27 -10.46 4.77
C ILE A 51 2.37 -8.94 4.90
N ARG A 52 3.29 -8.32 4.16
CA ARG A 52 3.46 -6.86 4.13
C ARG A 52 2.23 -6.15 3.58
N LEU A 53 1.65 -6.64 2.48
CA LEU A 53 0.37 -6.15 1.96
C LEU A 53 -0.78 -6.29 2.98
N MET A 54 -0.87 -7.42 3.68
CA MET A 54 -1.88 -7.62 4.72
C MET A 54 -1.71 -6.64 5.89
N ARG A 55 -0.50 -6.49 6.41
CA ARG A 55 -0.18 -5.59 7.53
C ARG A 55 -0.38 -4.13 7.13
N GLY A 56 0.14 -3.72 5.97
CA GLY A 56 -0.03 -2.37 5.45
C GLY A 56 -1.50 -2.04 5.18
N ARG A 57 -2.32 -2.98 4.67
CA ARG A 57 -3.78 -2.78 4.53
C ARG A 57 -4.46 -2.55 5.87
N LYS A 58 -4.03 -3.24 6.93
CA LYS A 58 -4.57 -3.04 8.29
C LYS A 58 -4.17 -1.67 8.85
N ILE A 59 -2.93 -1.23 8.62
CA ILE A 59 -2.45 0.09 9.02
C ILE A 59 -3.19 1.19 8.25
N LEU A 60 -3.31 1.04 6.92
CA LEU A 60 -4.06 1.95 6.05
C LEU A 60 -5.52 2.01 6.45
N LYS A 61 -6.17 0.86 6.70
CA LYS A 61 -7.55 0.81 7.18
C LYS A 61 -7.69 1.55 8.51
N ASN A 62 -6.78 1.35 9.47
CA ASN A 62 -6.84 2.08 10.74
C ASN A 62 -6.62 3.59 10.57
N LYS A 63 -5.76 4.02 9.64
CA LYS A 63 -5.55 5.44 9.32
C LYS A 63 -6.75 6.05 8.62
N LEU A 64 -7.31 5.37 7.62
CA LEU A 64 -8.48 5.82 6.88
C LEU A 64 -9.74 5.79 7.74
N VAL A 65 -9.96 4.74 8.55
CA VAL A 65 -11.06 4.70 9.51
C VAL A 65 -10.99 5.88 10.47
N LYS A 66 -9.81 6.21 11.01
CA LYS A 66 -9.64 7.42 11.83
C LYS A 66 -9.96 8.73 11.10
N ILE A 67 -9.76 8.79 9.78
CA ILE A 67 -10.09 9.96 8.96
C ILE A 67 -11.61 10.08 8.75
N TYR A 68 -12.31 8.95 8.61
CA TYR A 68 -13.77 8.92 8.46
C TYR A 68 -14.55 9.01 9.79
N ASP A 69 -13.96 8.62 10.92
CA ASP A 69 -14.57 8.70 12.26
C ASP A 69 -14.57 10.14 12.85
N GLN A 70 -14.02 11.11 12.12
CA GLN A 70 -14.00 12.53 12.51
C GLN A 70 -15.01 13.39 11.72
N ILE A 71 -15.91 12.78 10.95
CA ILE A 71 -16.99 13.46 10.21
C ILE A 71 -18.34 13.06 10.81
#